data_AF-A0A538LMI9-F1
#
_entry.id   AF-A0A538LMI9-F1
#
_cell.length_a   1.000
_cell.length_b   1.000
_cell.length_c   1.000
_cell.angle_alpha   90.00
_cell.angle_beta   90.00
_cell.angle_gamma   90.00
#
_symmetry.space_group_name_H-M   'P 1'
#
loop_
_entity.id
_entity.type
_entity.pdbx_description
1 polymer ?
#
loop_
_entity_poly.entity_id
_entity_poly.type
_entity_poly.pdbx_seq_one_letter_code
_entity_poly.pdbx_strand_id
1 'polypeptide(L)' 'MESTEAEELLLIEEADAWFEYGEAIRGQTETRYLEIEPWAWARLQQRLRAIKARRAKLRPAAA' A
#
# COMPACT_ATOMS: atom_id res chain seq x y z
N MET A 1 8.03 0.82 -23.50
CA MET A 1 8.03 2.09 -22.74
C MET A 1 6.94 2.09 -21.66
N GLU A 2 5.75 1.52 -21.91
CA GLU A 2 4.62 1.44 -20.94
C GLU A 2 4.89 0.63 -19.66
N SER A 3 5.73 -0.41 -19.72
CA SER A 3 6.01 -1.26 -18.53
C SER A 3 6.67 -0.48 -17.39
N THR A 4 7.50 0.52 -17.71
CA THR A 4 8.19 1.36 -16.71
C THR A 4 7.22 2.34 -16.05
N GLU A 5 6.34 2.97 -16.82
CA GLU A 5 5.31 3.88 -16.30
C GLU A 5 4.32 3.14 -15.39
N ALA A 6 3.89 1.94 -15.77
CA ALA A 6 3.02 1.12 -14.95
C ALA A 6 3.69 0.70 -13.62
N GLU A 7 5.01 0.45 -13.62
CA GLU A 7 5.77 0.17 -12.41
C GLU A 7 5.91 1.40 -11.51
N GLU A 8 6.18 2.57 -12.08
CA GLU A 8 6.26 3.85 -11.36
C GLU A 8 4.93 4.20 -10.68
N LEU A 9 3.81 4.02 -11.37
CA LEU A 9 2.47 4.22 -10.79
C LEU A 9 2.22 3.30 -9.59
N LEU A 10 2.66 2.04 -9.64
CA LEU A 10 2.53 1.12 -8.51
C LEU A 10 3.43 1.51 -7.33
N LEU A 11 4.58 2.15 -7.57
CA LEU A 11 5.43 2.68 -6.51
C LEU A 11 4.79 3.89 -5.82
N ILE A 12 4.16 4.78 -6.58
CA ILE A 12 3.39 5.90 -6.04
C ILE A 12 2.21 5.38 -5.20
N GLU A 13 1.44 4.41 -5.73
CA GLU A 13 0.31 3.81 -5.01
C GLU A 13 0.76 3.13 -3.69
N GLU A 14 1.94 2.52 -3.68
CA GLU A 14 2.54 1.92 -2.49
C GLU A 14 2.94 2.99 -1.46
N ALA A 15 3.58 4.07 -1.90
CA ALA A 15 3.94 5.19 -1.05
C ALA A 15 2.69 5.86 -0.43
N ASP A 16 1.64 6.10 -1.22
CA ASP A 16 0.38 6.65 -0.74
C ASP A 16 -0.30 5.75 0.30
N ALA A 17 -0.22 4.42 0.12
CA ALA A 17 -0.76 3.47 1.09
C ALA A 17 -0.05 3.58 2.45
N TRP A 18 1.27 3.70 2.44
CA TRP A 18 2.06 3.92 3.65
C TRP A 18 1.80 5.29 4.28
N PHE A 19 1.62 6.33 3.46
CA PHE A 19 1.28 7.67 3.94
C PHE A 19 -0.09 7.68 4.62
N GLU A 20 -1.12 7.10 3.99
CA GLU A 20 -2.46 6.96 4.58
C GLU A 20 -2.43 6.23 5.93
N TYR A 21 -1.66 5.15 6.04
CA TYR A 21 -1.48 4.43 7.31
C TYR A 21 -0.85 5.32 8.37
N GLY A 22 0.25 6.01 8.03
CA GLY A 22 0.94 6.92 8.94
C GLY A 22 0.03 8.06 9.42
N GLU A 23 -0.70 8.69 8.51
CA GLU A 23 -1.63 9.78 8.85
C GLU A 23 -2.81 9.30 9.72
N ALA A 24 -3.27 8.05 9.54
CA ALA A 24 -4.35 7.51 10.37
C ALA A 24 -3.96 7.38 11.85
N ILE A 25 -2.70 7.05 12.13
CA ILE A 25 -2.21 6.79 13.50
C ILE A 25 -1.38 7.94 14.09
N ARG A 26 -0.96 8.92 13.27
CA ARG A 26 -0.15 10.05 13.72
C ARG A 26 -0.91 10.88 14.76
N GLY A 27 -0.25 11.16 15.89
CA GLY A 27 -0.78 12.05 16.93
C GLY A 27 -1.98 11.50 17.71
N GLN A 28 -2.31 10.21 17.54
CA GLN A 28 -3.37 9.58 18.31
C GLN A 28 -2.93 9.33 19.75
N THR A 29 -3.88 9.45 20.69
CA THR A 29 -3.68 9.00 22.07
C THR A 29 -3.62 7.47 22.11
N GLU A 30 -3.07 6.89 23.17
CA GLU A 30 -2.93 5.43 23.31
C GLU A 30 -4.27 4.70 23.14
N THR A 31 -5.34 5.13 23.82
CA THR A 31 -6.67 4.54 23.69
C THR A 31 -7.18 4.60 22.25
N ARG A 32 -7.01 5.74 21.58
CA ARG A 32 -7.51 5.92 20.21
C ARG A 32 -6.67 5.17 19.18
N TYR A 33 -5.37 5.04 19.42
CA TYR A 33 -4.47 4.22 18.61
C TYR A 33 -4.92 2.76 18.60
N LEU A 34 -5.24 2.19 19.77
CA LEU A 34 -5.71 0.80 19.89
C LEU A 34 -7.02 0.54 19.14
N GLU A 35 -7.87 1.56 18.98
CA GLU A 35 -9.12 1.46 18.21
C GLU A 35 -8.89 1.56 16.70
N ILE A 36 -7.98 2.46 16.25
CA ILE A 36 -7.81 2.81 14.83
C ILE A 36 -6.78 1.92 14.14
N GLU A 37 -5.65 1.65 14.79
CA GLU A 37 -4.50 1.01 14.15
C GLU A 37 -4.83 -0.35 13.54
N PRO A 38 -5.61 -1.25 14.19
CA PRO A 38 -5.92 -2.55 13.61
C PRO A 38 -6.63 -2.46 12.26
N TRP A 39 -7.54 -1.48 12.11
CA TRP A 39 -8.23 -1.24 10.84
C TRP A 39 -7.32 -0.58 9.80
N ALA A 40 -6.53 0.42 10.21
CA ALA A 40 -5.56 1.08 9.34
C ALA A 40 -4.52 0.07 8.80
N TRP A 41 -4.04 -0.83 9.67
CA TRP A 41 -3.14 -1.91 9.33
C TRP A 41 -3.78 -2.92 8.37
N ALA A 42 -5.00 -3.38 8.65
CA ALA A 42 -5.71 -4.31 7.77
C ALA A 42 -5.90 -3.73 6.36
N ARG A 43 -6.24 -2.43 6.28
CA ARG A 43 -6.36 -1.69 5.02
C ARG A 43 -5.03 -1.60 4.28
N LEU A 44 -3.94 -1.24 4.97
CA LEU A 44 -2.59 -1.22 4.39
C LEU A 44 -2.21 -2.59 3.82
N GLN A 45 -2.38 -3.65 4.61
CA GLN A 45 -2.08 -5.03 4.19
C GLN A 45 -2.87 -5.42 2.94
N GLN A 46 -4.16 -5.06 2.86
CA GLN A 46 -4.97 -5.31 1.68
C GLN A 46 -4.41 -4.58 0.44
N ARG A 47 -4.05 -3.30 0.58
CA ARG A 47 -3.48 -2.50 -0.52
C ARG A 47 -2.15 -3.07 -1.01
N LEU A 48 -1.23 -3.39 -0.09
CA LEU A 48 0.07 -3.99 -0.45
C LEU A 48 -0.09 -5.33 -1.18
N ARG A 49 -1.07 -6.17 -0.79
CA ARG A 49 -1.39 -7.41 -1.51
C ARG A 49 -1.87 -7.14 -2.93
N ALA A 50 -2.74 -6.14 -3.13
CA ALA A 50 -3.23 -5.77 -4.44
C ALA A 50 -2.10 -5.24 -5.35
N ILE A 51 -1.24 -4.37 -4.83
CA ILE A 51 -0.05 -3.85 -5.54
C ILE A 51 0.89 -5.00 -5.92
N LYS A 52 1.18 -5.92 -4.98
CA LYS A 52 1.99 -7.10 -5.25
C LYS A 52 1.40 -7.96 -6.37
N ALA A 53 0.09 -8.18 -6.36
CA ALA A 53 -0.60 -8.94 -7.41
C ALA A 53 -0.53 -8.24 -8.77
N ARG A 54 -0.65 -6.90 -8.82
CA ARG A 54 -0.50 -6.12 -10.06
C ARG A 54 0.94 -6.16 -10.58
N ARG A 55 1.93 -5.97 -9.71
CA ARG A 55 3.36 -6.06 -10.04
C ARG A 55 3.73 -7.44 -10.62
N ALA A 56 3.13 -8.51 -10.10
CA ALA A 56 3.32 -9.85 -10.64
C ALA A 56 2.79 -10.03 -12.08
N LYS A 57 1.74 -9.30 -12.46
CA LYS A 57 1.18 -9.33 -13.82
C LYS A 57 1.99 -8.49 -14.82
N LEU A 58 2.73 -7.49 -14.34
CA LEU A 58 3.61 -6.67 -15.18
C LEU A 58 4.90 -7.41 -15.55
N ARG A 59 5.34 -8.38 -14.73
CA ARG A 59 6.48 -9.22 -15.08
C ARG A 59 6.08 -10.12 -16.23
N PRO A 60 6.77 -10.06 -17.39
CA PRO A 60 6.50 -10.99 -18.48
C PRO A 60 6.70 -12.41 -17.95
N ALA A 61 5.73 -13.29 -18.20
CA ALA A 61 5.90 -14.71 -17.95
C ALA A 61 7.14 -15.14 -18.74
N ALA A 62 8.18 -15.60 -18.05
CA ALA A 62 9.39 -16.07 -18.71
C ALA A 62 8.98 -17.12 -19.78
N ALA A 63 9.29 -16.80 -21.05
CA ALA A 63 9.11 -17.69 -22.18
C ALA A 63 10.28 -18.69 -22.26
#